data_AF-A0A952NFM3-F1
#
_entry.id   AF-A0A952NFM3-F1
#
_cell.length_a   1.000
_cell.length_b   1.000
_cell.length_c   1.000
_cell.angle_alpha   90.00
_cell.angle_beta   90.00
_cell.angle_gamma   90.00
#
_symmetry.space_group_name_H-M   'P 1'
#
loop_
_entity.id
_entity.type
_entity.pdbx_description
1 polymer ?
#
loop_
_entity_poly.entity_id
_entity_poly.type
_entity_poly.pdbx_seq_one_letter_code
_entity_poly.pdbx_strand_id
1 'polypeptide(L)'
;MGRWIFYAMLSLIAVSGLVVVIYYGIQPRSVPKIKFSQFSAAEDIGRATAQRLRLEIQGAPFLIVGVWPDTEEQVRVVDGLLKALNEPGLAYEVIVAEPGLGLVERFAVNERVSLRDETTRFAEGAKQILASGKRLVALVPSSYSSQLIPDGQANRLKKEFGMDPTSITLMPFPVRREDEKKRSVRCDTNIKDETGIGPLACAALFKARTMYRGKKDLSKYSASLDLVGGRDYLLLVAPPQGD
;
A
#
# COMPACT_ATOMS: atom_id res chain seq x y z
N MET A 1 23.97 -39.58 31.20
CA MET A 1 23.19 -38.33 31.31
C MET A 1 23.67 -37.22 30.37
N GLY A 2 24.98 -36.96 30.22
CA GLY A 2 25.47 -35.83 29.41
C GLY A 2 25.01 -35.77 27.94
N ARG A 3 24.85 -36.92 27.26
CA ARG A 3 24.40 -36.96 25.86
C ARG A 3 22.96 -36.45 25.67
N TRP A 4 22.07 -36.72 26.63
CA TRP A 4 20.68 -36.26 26.56
C TRP A 4 20.57 -34.74 26.74
N ILE A 5 21.36 -34.18 27.65
CA ILE A 5 21.43 -32.72 27.88
C ILE A 5 21.95 -32.01 26.63
N PHE A 6 22.96 -32.58 25.96
CA PHE A 6 23.49 -32.04 24.70
C PHE A 6 22.43 -31.97 23.59
N TYR A 7 21.67 -33.05 23.37
CA TYR A 7 20.60 -33.04 22.36
C TYR A 7 19.46 -32.08 22.70
N ALA A 8 19.12 -31.92 23.99
CA ALA A 8 18.11 -30.97 24.45
C ALA A 8 18.54 -29.50 24.25
N MET A 9 19.82 -29.17 24.48
CA MET A 9 20.32 -27.82 24.17
C MET A 9 20.37 -27.57 22.66
N LEU A 10 20.79 -28.55 21.87
CA LEU A 10 20.90 -28.40 20.41
C LEU A 10 19.52 -28.18 19.77
N SER A 11 18.49 -28.89 20.24
CA SER A 11 17.11 -28.68 19.78
C SER A 11 16.57 -27.30 20.18
N LEU A 12 16.86 -26.84 21.40
CA LEU A 12 16.48 -25.49 21.86
C LEU A 12 17.12 -24.40 20.99
N ILE A 13 18.40 -24.55 20.63
CA ILE A 13 19.12 -23.60 19.77
C ILE A 13 18.53 -23.62 18.35
N ALA A 14 18.25 -24.81 17.80
CA ALA A 14 17.68 -24.93 16.46
C ALA A 14 16.26 -24.32 16.38
N VAL A 15 15.42 -24.58 17.38
CA VAL A 15 14.05 -24.02 17.45
C VAL A 15 14.09 -22.52 17.67
N SER A 16 14.93 -22.01 18.58
CA SER A 16 15.06 -20.57 18.80
C SER A 16 15.63 -19.84 17.57
N GLY A 17 16.62 -20.42 16.89
CA GLY A 17 17.13 -19.91 15.61
C GLY A 17 16.05 -19.84 14.53
N LEU A 18 15.22 -20.89 14.41
CA LEU A 18 14.10 -20.90 13.47
C LEU A 18 13.06 -19.83 13.82
N VAL A 19 12.69 -19.69 15.10
CA VAL A 19 11.76 -18.66 15.57
C VAL A 19 12.32 -17.27 15.28
N VAL A 20 13.61 -17.03 15.51
CA VAL A 20 14.25 -15.73 15.21
C VAL A 20 14.25 -15.46 13.70
N VAL A 21 14.54 -16.45 12.85
CA VAL A 21 14.50 -16.26 11.39
C VAL A 21 13.08 -15.99 10.89
N ILE A 22 12.07 -16.66 11.46
CA ILE A 22 10.66 -16.43 11.11
C ILE A 22 10.19 -15.06 11.61
N TYR A 23 10.58 -14.68 12.83
CA TYR A 23 10.11 -13.46 13.48
C TYR A 23 10.86 -12.20 13.01
N TYR A 24 12.15 -12.31 12.69
CA TYR A 24 13.02 -11.18 12.36
C TYR A 24 13.66 -11.26 10.95
N GLY A 25 13.73 -12.42 10.32
CA GLY A 25 14.67 -12.69 9.21
C GLY A 25 14.10 -12.66 7.79
N ILE A 26 12.80 -12.79 7.59
CA ILE A 26 12.20 -12.80 6.25
C ILE A 26 11.27 -11.60 6.12
N GLN A 27 11.84 -10.43 5.80
CA GLN A 27 11.03 -9.44 5.09
C GLN A 27 10.53 -10.12 3.81
N PRO A 28 9.21 -10.28 3.62
CA PRO A 28 8.70 -10.94 2.43
C PRO A 28 9.26 -10.22 1.22
N ARG A 29 9.99 -10.95 0.37
CA ARG A 29 10.48 -10.39 -0.89
C ARG A 29 9.26 -9.90 -1.67
N SER A 30 9.24 -8.61 -1.98
CA SER A 30 8.14 -8.01 -2.73
C SER A 30 7.94 -8.76 -4.04
N VAL A 31 6.70 -9.15 -4.35
CA VAL A 31 6.38 -9.89 -5.58
C VAL A 31 5.85 -8.90 -6.63
N PRO A 32 6.53 -8.73 -7.78
CA PRO A 32 6.08 -7.77 -8.79
C PRO A 32 4.76 -8.23 -9.42
N LYS A 33 3.73 -7.38 -9.31
CA LYS A 33 2.44 -7.56 -9.97
C LYS A 33 2.41 -6.84 -11.31
N ILE A 34 2.87 -5.59 -11.36
CA ILE A 34 3.12 -4.83 -12.58
C ILE A 34 4.60 -4.46 -12.59
N LYS A 35 5.35 -4.93 -13.59
CA LYS A 35 6.75 -4.49 -13.79
C LYS A 35 6.76 -3.02 -14.20
N PHE A 36 7.90 -2.35 -14.06
CA PHE A 36 8.09 -0.98 -14.53
C PHE A 36 7.51 -0.81 -15.94
N SER A 37 6.50 0.06 -16.05
CA SER A 37 5.76 0.32 -17.27
C SER A 37 5.53 1.82 -17.42
N GLN A 38 5.41 2.29 -18.67
CA GLN A 38 5.17 3.70 -18.97
C GLN A 38 3.78 3.88 -19.56
N PHE A 39 3.09 4.94 -19.14
CA PHE A 39 1.69 5.21 -19.45
C PHE A 39 1.52 6.62 -19.99
N SER A 40 0.58 6.80 -20.90
CA SER A 40 0.27 8.11 -21.47
C SER A 40 -0.53 8.99 -20.51
N ALA A 41 -1.38 8.38 -19.67
CA ALA A 41 -2.20 9.07 -18.68
C ALA A 41 -2.12 8.37 -17.30
N ALA A 42 -2.39 9.11 -16.23
CA ALA A 42 -2.40 8.56 -14.86
C ALA A 42 -3.55 7.55 -14.66
N GLU A 43 -4.70 7.80 -15.28
CA GLU A 43 -5.88 6.94 -15.24
C GLU A 43 -5.58 5.54 -15.81
N ASP A 44 -4.68 5.44 -16.81
CA ASP A 44 -4.27 4.15 -17.38
C ASP A 44 -3.55 3.27 -16.35
N ILE A 45 -2.81 3.87 -15.42
CA ILE A 45 -2.15 3.17 -14.31
C ILE A 45 -3.20 2.53 -13.40
N GLY A 46 -4.27 3.29 -13.10
CA GLY A 46 -5.40 2.82 -12.31
C GLY A 46 -6.13 1.66 -12.97
N ARG A 47 -6.43 1.80 -14.26
CA ARG A 47 -7.06 0.74 -15.07
C ARG A 47 -6.20 -0.53 -15.13
N ALA A 48 -4.91 -0.38 -15.40
CA ALA A 48 -3.97 -1.50 -15.43
C ALA A 48 -3.85 -2.18 -14.06
N THR A 49 -3.91 -1.41 -12.97
CA THR A 49 -3.92 -1.93 -11.60
C THR A 49 -5.18 -2.76 -11.33
N ALA A 50 -6.37 -2.25 -11.68
CA ALA A 50 -7.63 -2.99 -11.55
C ALA A 50 -7.60 -4.30 -12.33
N GLN A 51 -7.14 -4.26 -13.59
CA GLN A 51 -7.03 -5.45 -14.43
C GLN A 51 -6.06 -6.47 -13.84
N ARG A 52 -4.89 -6.01 -13.39
CA ARG A 52 -3.85 -6.92 -12.89
C ARG A 52 -4.23 -7.57 -11.56
N LEU A 53 -4.95 -6.85 -10.71
CA LEU A 53 -5.39 -7.31 -9.39
C LEU A 53 -6.85 -7.80 -9.38
N ARG A 54 -7.45 -8.09 -10.54
CA ARG A 54 -8.89 -8.39 -10.63
C ARG A 54 -9.32 -9.50 -9.68
N LEU A 55 -8.56 -10.60 -9.62
CA LEU A 55 -8.87 -11.75 -8.76
C LEU A 55 -8.71 -11.39 -7.27
N GLU A 56 -7.65 -10.67 -6.93
CA GLU A 56 -7.39 -10.26 -5.55
C GLU A 56 -8.42 -9.23 -5.05
N ILE A 57 -8.85 -8.32 -5.93
CA ILE A 57 -9.89 -7.32 -5.63
C ILE A 57 -11.26 -7.98 -5.52
N GLN A 58 -11.58 -8.97 -6.36
CA GLN A 58 -12.83 -9.70 -6.27
C GLN A 58 -13.03 -10.30 -4.87
N GLY A 59 -11.97 -10.91 -4.32
CA GLY A 59 -11.95 -11.43 -2.94
C GLY A 59 -11.70 -10.38 -1.84
N ALA A 60 -11.72 -9.08 -2.16
CA ALA A 60 -11.46 -7.98 -1.24
C ALA A 60 -12.69 -7.06 -1.08
N PRO A 61 -13.65 -7.41 -0.21
CA PRO A 61 -14.81 -6.56 0.01
C PRO A 61 -14.45 -5.24 0.71
N PHE A 62 -13.29 -5.17 1.36
CA PHE A 62 -12.75 -3.95 1.96
C PHE A 62 -11.40 -3.60 1.34
N LEU A 63 -11.34 -2.44 0.68
CA LEU A 63 -10.15 -1.86 0.07
C LEU A 63 -9.76 -0.56 0.78
N ILE A 64 -8.48 -0.41 1.11
CA ILE A 64 -7.89 0.86 1.53
C ILE A 64 -7.01 1.34 0.37
N VAL A 65 -7.21 2.58 -0.07
CA VAL A 65 -6.36 3.20 -1.08
C VAL A 65 -5.64 4.39 -0.47
N GLY A 66 -4.32 4.26 -0.38
CA GLY A 66 -3.41 5.31 0.08
C GLY A 66 -3.13 6.31 -1.02
N VAL A 67 -3.39 7.59 -0.78
CA VAL A 67 -3.04 8.69 -1.69
C VAL A 67 -2.19 9.71 -0.95
N TRP A 68 -1.14 10.22 -1.59
CA TRP A 68 -0.36 11.31 -1.05
C TRP A 68 -1.16 12.63 -1.14
N PRO A 69 -1.23 13.43 -0.07
CA PRO A 69 -1.96 14.70 -0.08
C PRO A 69 -1.55 15.58 -1.26
N ASP A 70 -2.53 16.30 -1.82
CA ASP A 70 -2.36 17.28 -2.90
C ASP A 70 -1.66 16.77 -4.18
N THR A 71 -1.61 15.46 -4.39
CA THR A 71 -1.00 14.84 -5.57
C THR A 71 -2.06 14.48 -6.60
N GLU A 72 -2.29 15.37 -7.57
CA GLU A 72 -3.38 15.23 -8.53
C GLU A 72 -3.26 13.96 -9.39
N GLU A 73 -2.03 13.58 -9.74
CA GLU A 73 -1.77 12.40 -10.56
C GLU A 73 -2.22 11.13 -9.85
N GLN A 74 -1.95 11.01 -8.54
CA GLN A 74 -2.39 9.84 -7.77
C GLN A 74 -3.91 9.78 -7.66
N VAL A 75 -4.58 10.93 -7.54
CA VAL A 75 -6.05 10.96 -7.55
C VAL A 75 -6.61 10.52 -8.91
N ARG A 76 -5.97 10.90 -10.02
CA ARG A 76 -6.33 10.39 -11.35
C ARG A 76 -6.07 8.88 -11.49
N VAL A 77 -5.01 8.35 -10.86
CA VAL A 77 -4.81 6.88 -10.75
C VAL A 77 -5.98 6.23 -10.02
N VAL A 78 -6.42 6.80 -8.89
CA VAL A 78 -7.58 6.29 -8.14
C VAL A 78 -8.87 6.37 -8.95
N ASP A 79 -9.10 7.44 -9.70
CA ASP A 79 -10.25 7.55 -10.61
C ASP A 79 -10.24 6.46 -11.68
N GLY A 80 -9.10 6.24 -12.34
CA GLY A 80 -8.94 5.14 -13.30
C GLY A 80 -9.17 3.76 -12.68
N LEU A 81 -8.73 3.56 -11.44
CA LEU A 81 -8.93 2.33 -10.67
C LEU A 81 -10.42 2.11 -10.38
N LEU A 82 -11.10 3.08 -9.75
CA LEU A 82 -12.50 2.96 -9.35
C LEU A 82 -13.43 2.82 -10.57
N LYS A 83 -13.17 3.54 -11.66
CA LYS A 83 -13.93 3.40 -12.91
C LYS A 83 -13.78 2.01 -13.52
N ALA A 84 -12.58 1.43 -13.51
CA ALA A 84 -12.35 0.07 -14.01
C ALA A 84 -12.98 -1.01 -13.11
N LEU A 85 -13.24 -0.69 -11.84
CA LEU A 85 -13.89 -1.59 -10.90
C LEU A 85 -15.41 -1.44 -10.88
N ASN A 86 -16.00 -0.49 -11.59
CA ASN A 86 -17.46 -0.25 -11.63
C ASN A 86 -18.26 -1.31 -12.41
N GLU A 87 -17.74 -2.54 -12.51
CA GLU A 87 -18.41 -3.69 -13.09
C GLU A 87 -19.22 -4.44 -12.01
N PRO A 88 -20.33 -5.11 -12.38
CA PRO A 88 -21.10 -5.94 -11.45
C PRO A 88 -20.21 -6.96 -10.72
N GLY A 89 -20.27 -6.98 -9.38
CA GLY A 89 -19.48 -7.87 -8.53
C GLY A 89 -18.06 -7.40 -8.19
N LEU A 90 -17.60 -6.29 -8.75
CA LEU A 90 -16.32 -5.65 -8.42
C LEU A 90 -16.48 -4.25 -7.82
N ALA A 91 -17.59 -3.56 -8.15
CA ALA A 91 -17.85 -2.20 -7.72
C ALA A 91 -17.80 -2.06 -6.19
N TYR A 92 -17.25 -0.93 -5.73
CA TYR A 92 -17.30 -0.53 -4.32
C TYR A 92 -18.46 0.44 -4.15
N GLU A 93 -19.52 0.01 -3.47
CA GLU A 93 -20.75 0.80 -3.32
C GLU A 93 -20.64 1.89 -2.26
N VAL A 94 -19.69 1.73 -1.32
CA VAL A 94 -19.42 2.72 -0.29
C VAL A 94 -17.99 3.22 -0.42
N ILE A 95 -17.85 4.54 -0.57
CA ILE A 95 -16.60 5.28 -0.59
C ILE A 95 -16.55 6.12 0.68
N VAL A 96 -15.59 5.83 1.55
CA VAL A 96 -15.26 6.65 2.72
C VAL A 96 -13.96 7.39 2.43
N ALA A 97 -13.86 8.66 2.83
CA ALA A 97 -12.64 9.43 2.67
C ALA A 97 -12.17 10.03 4.00
N GLU A 98 -10.85 10.04 4.20
CA GLU A 98 -10.22 10.79 5.27
C GLU A 98 -10.50 12.30 5.10
N PRO A 99 -10.92 13.00 6.16
CA PRO A 99 -11.02 14.46 6.15
C PRO A 99 -9.68 15.12 5.78
N GLY A 100 -9.72 16.18 4.98
CA GLY A 100 -8.51 16.94 4.59
C GLY A 100 -7.76 16.40 3.36
N LEU A 101 -8.18 15.27 2.77
CA LEU A 101 -7.73 14.88 1.42
C LEU A 101 -8.44 15.74 0.35
N GLY A 102 -8.03 17.00 0.16
CA GLY A 102 -8.78 17.97 -0.66
C GLY A 102 -9.12 17.49 -2.08
N LEU A 103 -8.22 16.77 -2.74
CA LEU A 103 -8.43 16.32 -4.12
C LEU A 103 -9.37 15.11 -4.27
N VAL A 104 -9.69 14.39 -3.19
CA VAL A 104 -10.61 13.23 -3.25
C VAL A 104 -12.08 13.65 -3.20
N GLU A 105 -12.38 14.94 -3.04
CA GLU A 105 -13.74 15.48 -3.10
C GLU A 105 -14.42 15.28 -4.47
N ARG A 106 -13.63 15.00 -5.51
CA ARG A 106 -14.15 14.67 -6.85
C ARG A 106 -14.86 13.32 -6.93
N PHE A 107 -14.69 12.45 -5.92
CA PHE A 107 -15.39 11.17 -5.86
C PHE A 107 -16.75 11.34 -5.17
N ALA A 108 -17.71 10.47 -5.50
CA ALA A 108 -19.00 10.39 -4.82
C ALA A 108 -18.83 9.77 -3.42
N VAL A 109 -18.14 10.49 -2.52
CA VAL A 109 -17.86 10.07 -1.15
C VAL A 109 -19.15 9.99 -0.36
N ASN A 110 -19.45 8.82 0.20
CA ASN A 110 -20.62 8.58 1.03
C ASN A 110 -20.44 9.17 2.44
N GLU A 111 -19.25 8.99 3.03
CA GLU A 111 -18.96 9.45 4.38
C GLU A 111 -17.52 9.98 4.50
N ARG A 112 -17.33 10.94 5.41
CA ARG A 112 -16.02 11.43 5.81
C ARG A 112 -15.79 11.07 7.26
N VAL A 113 -14.78 10.25 7.52
CA VAL A 113 -14.44 9.76 8.87
C VAL A 113 -12.93 9.69 8.96
N SER A 114 -12.36 10.23 10.04
CA SER A 114 -10.91 10.14 10.27
C SER A 114 -10.55 8.71 10.68
N LEU A 115 -9.85 7.96 9.83
CA LEU A 115 -9.37 6.63 10.25
C LEU A 115 -8.31 6.75 11.33
N ARG A 116 -7.62 7.89 11.40
CA ARG A 116 -6.58 8.13 12.41
C ARG A 116 -7.17 8.40 13.79
N ASP A 117 -8.16 9.30 13.86
CA ASP A 117 -8.68 9.82 15.13
C ASP A 117 -9.96 9.11 15.57
N GLU A 118 -10.73 8.56 14.61
CA GLU A 118 -12.01 7.89 14.85
C GLU A 118 -11.96 6.40 14.44
N THR A 119 -10.82 5.74 14.61
CA THR A 119 -10.59 4.35 14.14
C THR A 119 -11.68 3.38 14.60
N THR A 120 -12.13 3.47 15.86
CA THR A 120 -13.19 2.60 16.42
C THR A 120 -14.51 2.81 15.70
N ARG A 121 -14.95 4.07 15.55
CA ARG A 121 -16.20 4.41 14.87
C ARG A 121 -16.14 3.98 13.41
N PHE A 122 -15.02 4.23 12.73
CA PHE A 122 -14.80 3.77 11.36
C PHE A 122 -14.90 2.24 11.26
N ALA A 123 -14.23 1.51 12.15
CA ALA A 123 -14.21 0.04 12.13
C ALA A 123 -15.60 -0.56 12.35
N GLU A 124 -16.39 0.01 13.27
CA GLU A 124 -17.78 -0.40 13.51
C GLU A 124 -18.67 -0.15 12.29
N GLY A 125 -18.61 1.04 11.70
CA GLY A 125 -19.34 1.37 10.48
C GLY A 125 -18.94 0.47 9.30
N ALA A 126 -17.63 0.25 9.13
CA ALA A 126 -17.10 -0.63 8.09
C ALA A 126 -17.59 -2.07 8.27
N LYS A 127 -17.62 -2.61 9.51
CA LYS A 127 -18.18 -3.94 9.79
C LYS A 127 -19.65 -4.03 9.42
N GLN A 128 -20.44 -3.00 9.72
CA GLN A 128 -21.87 -2.97 9.37
C GLN A 128 -22.07 -2.96 7.85
N ILE A 129 -21.29 -2.15 7.12
CA ILE A 129 -21.32 -2.10 5.65
C ILE A 129 -20.99 -3.48 5.08
N LEU A 130 -19.90 -4.10 5.53
CA LEU A 130 -19.47 -5.40 5.04
C LEU A 130 -20.47 -6.52 5.40
N ALA A 131 -21.08 -6.47 6.59
CA ALA A 131 -22.12 -7.42 7.01
C ALA A 131 -23.39 -7.31 6.16
N SER A 132 -23.66 -6.14 5.57
CA SER A 132 -24.77 -5.93 4.61
C SER A 132 -24.47 -6.46 3.20
N GLY A 133 -23.30 -7.07 2.98
CA GLY A 133 -22.86 -7.59 1.68
C GLY A 133 -22.32 -6.53 0.73
N LYS A 134 -22.25 -5.25 1.16
CA LYS A 134 -21.67 -4.15 0.39
C LYS A 134 -20.15 -4.16 0.47
N ARG A 135 -19.52 -3.66 -0.57
CA ARG A 135 -18.07 -3.47 -0.67
C ARG A 135 -17.71 -2.03 -0.34
N LEU A 136 -16.67 -1.87 0.46
CA LEU A 136 -16.19 -0.60 0.98
C LEU A 136 -14.80 -0.28 0.42
N VAL A 137 -14.62 0.95 -0.07
CA VAL A 137 -13.31 1.54 -0.30
C VAL A 137 -13.10 2.72 0.64
N ALA A 138 -11.96 2.75 1.33
CA ALA A 138 -11.51 3.86 2.15
C ALA A 138 -10.33 4.57 1.48
N LEU A 139 -10.50 5.86 1.18
CA LEU A 139 -9.45 6.72 0.63
C LEU A 139 -8.76 7.45 1.77
N VAL A 140 -7.48 7.16 1.97
CA VAL A 140 -6.71 7.68 3.11
C VAL A 140 -5.32 8.15 2.69
N PRO A 141 -4.63 8.98 3.49
CA PRO A 141 -3.23 9.28 3.29
C PRO A 141 -2.33 8.04 3.19
N SER A 142 -1.44 8.01 2.21
CA SER A 142 -0.45 6.91 2.07
C SER A 142 0.45 6.74 3.28
N SER A 143 0.59 7.78 4.11
CA SER A 143 1.36 7.79 5.35
C SER A 143 0.85 6.82 6.42
N TYR A 144 -0.31 6.18 6.23
CA TYR A 144 -0.82 5.14 7.14
C TYR A 144 -1.74 4.12 6.47
N SER A 145 -1.77 4.04 5.13
CA SER A 145 -2.58 3.08 4.37
C SER A 145 -1.95 1.69 4.23
N SER A 146 -0.64 1.57 4.43
CA SER A 146 0.12 0.33 4.21
C SER A 146 0.26 -0.49 5.48
N GLN A 147 0.26 -1.82 5.33
CA GLN A 147 0.62 -2.77 6.38
C GLN A 147 2.13 -2.83 6.63
N LEU A 148 2.95 -2.20 5.78
CA LEU A 148 4.38 -1.97 6.06
C LEU A 148 4.62 -0.95 7.18
N ILE A 149 3.61 -0.15 7.54
CA ILE A 149 3.68 0.85 8.61
C ILE A 149 3.17 0.17 9.88
N PRO A 150 4.03 -0.19 10.85
CA PRO A 150 3.65 -1.06 11.96
C PRO A 150 2.44 -0.59 12.77
N ASP A 151 2.35 0.72 12.97
CA ASP A 151 1.29 1.42 13.70
C ASP A 151 0.28 2.14 12.76
N GLY A 152 0.34 1.83 11.47
CA GLY A 152 -0.55 2.38 10.44
C GLY A 152 -1.98 1.86 10.58
N GLN A 153 -2.96 2.60 10.05
CA GLN A 153 -4.37 2.29 10.24
C GLN A 153 -4.77 0.94 9.62
N ALA A 154 -4.16 0.55 8.50
CA ALA A 154 -4.38 -0.78 7.92
C ALA A 154 -3.98 -1.92 8.90
N ASN A 155 -2.87 -1.76 9.62
CA ASN A 155 -2.43 -2.73 10.61
C ASN A 155 -3.29 -2.70 11.87
N ARG A 156 -3.70 -1.52 12.33
CA ARG A 156 -4.58 -1.37 13.50
C ARG A 156 -5.94 -2.02 13.25
N LEU A 157 -6.55 -1.79 12.09
CA LEU A 157 -7.80 -2.45 11.68
C LEU A 157 -7.70 -3.98 11.73
N LYS A 158 -6.54 -4.52 11.34
CA LYS A 158 -6.26 -5.96 11.41
C LYS A 158 -6.09 -6.49 12.81
N LYS A 159 -5.22 -5.87 13.60
CA LYS A 159 -4.84 -6.35 14.94
C LYS A 159 -5.93 -6.10 15.98
N GLU A 160 -6.52 -4.91 15.98
CA GLU A 160 -7.46 -4.47 17.02
C GLU A 160 -8.92 -4.83 16.67
N PHE A 161 -9.28 -4.80 15.38
CA PHE A 161 -10.67 -4.98 14.95
C PHE A 161 -10.93 -6.28 14.18
N GLY A 162 -9.90 -7.09 13.92
CA GLY A 162 -10.03 -8.36 13.18
C GLY A 162 -10.44 -8.19 11.72
N MET A 163 -10.22 -7.01 11.14
CA MET A 163 -10.53 -6.70 9.75
C MET A 163 -9.31 -6.90 8.88
N ASP A 164 -9.40 -7.60 7.75
CA ASP A 164 -8.24 -7.82 6.87
C ASP A 164 -8.40 -7.04 5.55
N PRO A 165 -8.26 -5.70 5.57
CA PRO A 165 -8.38 -4.90 4.35
C PRO A 165 -7.29 -5.29 3.34
N THR A 166 -7.65 -5.28 2.06
CA THR A 166 -6.66 -5.14 1.01
C THR A 166 -6.22 -3.68 0.97
N SER A 167 -4.92 -3.40 0.92
CA SER A 167 -4.40 -2.04 0.84
C SER A 167 -3.62 -1.82 -0.46
N ILE A 168 -3.91 -0.72 -1.15
CA ILE A 168 -3.13 -0.23 -2.30
C ILE A 168 -2.58 1.14 -1.91
N THR A 169 -1.29 1.19 -1.61
CA THR A 169 -0.62 2.42 -1.18
C THR A 169 0.10 3.06 -2.36
N LEU A 170 -0.34 4.24 -2.79
CA LEU A 170 0.32 4.99 -3.84
C LEU A 170 1.48 5.77 -3.24
N MET A 171 2.64 5.72 -3.89
CA MET A 171 3.81 6.45 -3.43
C MET A 171 4.56 7.08 -4.61
N PRO A 172 4.98 8.35 -4.50
CA PRO A 172 5.86 8.93 -5.50
C PRO A 172 7.22 8.23 -5.46
N PHE A 173 7.86 8.07 -6.62
CA PHE A 173 9.21 7.50 -6.67
C PHE A 173 10.13 8.26 -7.64
N PRO A 174 11.44 8.28 -7.37
CA PRO A 174 12.41 8.91 -8.25
C PRO A 174 12.61 8.01 -9.48
N VAL A 175 12.51 8.59 -10.67
CA VAL A 175 12.75 7.83 -11.92
C VAL A 175 14.25 7.70 -12.19
N ARG A 176 15.06 8.63 -11.68
CA ARG A 176 16.52 8.68 -11.83
C ARG A 176 17.23 8.76 -10.48
N ARG A 177 18.53 8.44 -10.48
CA ARG A 177 19.34 8.42 -9.25
C ARG A 177 19.54 9.83 -8.68
N GLU A 178 19.70 10.83 -9.53
CA GLU A 178 19.83 12.23 -9.13
C GLU A 178 18.58 12.77 -8.39
N ASP A 179 17.40 12.24 -8.71
CA ASP A 179 16.13 12.68 -8.10
C ASP A 179 15.93 12.11 -6.69
N GLU A 180 16.74 11.13 -6.25
CA GLU A 180 16.63 10.56 -4.91
C GLU A 180 16.73 11.60 -3.80
N LYS A 181 17.49 12.69 -4.03
CA LYS A 181 17.69 13.77 -3.06
C LYS A 181 16.50 14.72 -2.96
N LYS A 182 15.65 14.77 -3.98
CA LYS A 182 14.50 15.70 -4.09
C LYS A 182 13.21 15.12 -3.50
N ARG A 183 13.26 13.93 -2.91
CA ARG A 183 12.08 13.23 -2.43
C ARG A 183 11.51 13.85 -1.17
N SER A 184 10.20 13.94 -1.11
CA SER A 184 9.43 14.37 0.06
C SER A 184 9.56 13.38 1.22
N VAL A 185 9.60 12.07 0.94
CA VAL A 185 9.70 11.02 1.95
C VAL A 185 11.08 10.38 1.94
N ARG A 186 11.79 10.49 3.07
CA ARG A 186 13.12 9.90 3.24
C ARG A 186 13.00 8.42 3.63
N CYS A 187 13.81 7.58 3.00
CA CYS A 187 14.12 6.26 3.54
C CYS A 187 15.13 6.46 4.67
N ASP A 188 14.62 6.65 5.88
CA ASP A 188 15.41 6.73 7.09
C ASP A 188 14.83 5.75 8.11
N THR A 189 15.62 4.74 8.48
CA THR A 189 15.27 3.76 9.52
C THR A 189 16.06 3.98 10.81
N ASN A 190 16.97 4.96 10.84
CA ASN A 190 18.00 5.10 11.87
C ASN A 190 17.80 6.34 12.75
N ILE A 191 16.77 7.14 12.51
CA ILE A 191 16.32 8.22 13.38
C ILE A 191 14.90 7.86 13.80
N LYS A 192 14.50 8.13 15.06
CA LYS A 192 13.13 7.94 15.57
C LYS A 192 12.13 8.35 14.48
N ASP A 193 11.61 7.36 13.78
CA ASP A 193 10.65 7.58 12.72
C ASP A 193 9.31 7.83 13.42
N GLU A 194 9.11 9.10 13.80
CA GLU A 194 7.91 9.54 14.53
C GLU A 194 6.62 9.25 13.73
N THR A 195 6.75 9.03 12.43
CA THR A 195 5.64 8.74 11.52
C THR A 195 5.43 7.27 11.20
N GLY A 196 6.44 6.42 11.44
CA GLY A 196 6.43 5.00 11.06
C GLY A 196 6.51 4.73 9.54
N ILE A 197 6.75 5.75 8.70
CA ILE A 197 6.72 5.67 7.22
C ILE A 197 8.05 5.15 6.64
N GLY A 198 9.14 5.17 7.40
CA GLY A 198 10.49 4.78 7.00
C GLY A 198 10.54 3.44 6.26
N PRO A 199 9.93 2.35 6.77
CA PRO A 199 9.86 1.06 6.06
C PRO A 199 9.20 1.16 4.67
N LEU A 200 8.08 1.87 4.56
CA LEU A 200 7.37 2.11 3.30
C LEU A 200 8.25 2.91 2.33
N ALA A 201 8.88 3.98 2.81
CA ALA A 201 9.78 4.82 2.01
C ALA A 201 11.02 4.07 1.53
N CYS A 202 11.56 3.18 2.35
CA CYS A 202 12.68 2.32 1.97
C CYS A 202 12.28 1.26 0.95
N ALA A 203 11.12 0.61 1.12
CA ALA A 203 10.58 -0.31 0.14
C ALA A 203 10.42 0.37 -1.23
N ALA A 204 9.82 1.57 -1.25
CA ALA A 204 9.67 2.36 -2.47
C ALA A 204 11.02 2.74 -3.10
N LEU A 205 11.99 3.17 -2.29
CA LEU A 205 13.33 3.52 -2.79
C LEU A 205 14.10 2.34 -3.36
N PHE A 206 14.13 1.22 -2.64
CA PHE A 206 14.85 0.04 -3.10
C PHE A 206 14.25 -0.46 -4.40
N LYS A 207 12.91 -0.45 -4.51
CA LYS A 207 12.24 -0.76 -5.76
C LYS A 207 12.58 0.25 -6.86
N ALA A 208 12.53 1.55 -6.59
CA ALA A 208 12.90 2.61 -7.55
C ALA A 208 14.29 2.38 -8.15
N ARG A 209 15.29 2.06 -7.30
CA ARG A 209 16.66 1.78 -7.71
C ARG A 209 16.80 0.61 -8.70
N THR A 210 15.94 -0.41 -8.59
CA THR A 210 15.93 -1.51 -9.57
C THR A 210 15.50 -1.06 -10.97
N MET A 211 14.73 0.04 -11.05
CA MET A 211 14.15 0.55 -12.29
C MET A 211 15.05 1.60 -12.95
N TYR A 212 16.18 2.00 -12.34
CA TYR A 212 17.09 2.98 -12.94
C TYR A 212 17.73 2.53 -14.24
N ARG A 213 17.88 1.21 -14.40
CA ARG A 213 18.46 0.61 -15.60
C ARG A 213 17.39 0.55 -16.69
N GLY A 214 17.65 1.19 -17.82
CA GLY A 214 16.78 1.17 -18.99
C GLY A 214 16.55 2.54 -19.59
N LYS A 215 16.28 2.58 -20.90
CA LYS A 215 15.80 3.79 -21.57
C LYS A 215 14.38 4.08 -21.09
N LYS A 216 14.11 5.34 -20.75
CA LYS A 216 12.81 5.79 -20.27
C LYS A 216 12.39 7.00 -21.07
N ASP A 217 11.15 6.98 -21.50
CA ASP A 217 10.48 8.15 -22.06
C ASP A 217 10.03 9.05 -20.91
N LEU A 218 10.68 10.20 -20.72
CA LEU A 218 10.33 11.11 -19.63
C LEU A 218 9.02 11.85 -19.84
N SER A 219 8.49 11.88 -21.07
CA SER A 219 7.19 12.52 -21.34
C SER A 219 6.01 11.68 -20.89
N LYS A 220 6.25 10.49 -20.32
CA LYS A 220 5.23 9.53 -19.90
C LYS A 220 5.24 9.33 -18.40
N TYR A 221 4.07 9.00 -17.87
CA TYR A 221 3.95 8.49 -16.52
C TYR A 221 4.71 7.18 -16.42
N SER A 222 5.30 6.90 -15.26
CA SER A 222 5.94 5.63 -14.98
C SER A 222 5.32 5.01 -13.73
N ALA A 223 5.08 3.70 -13.75
CA ALA A 223 4.57 3.01 -12.58
C ALA A 223 5.09 1.57 -12.42
N SER A 224 5.04 1.09 -11.18
CA SER A 224 5.32 -0.29 -10.80
C SER A 224 4.41 -0.67 -9.64
N LEU A 225 3.93 -1.92 -9.64
CA LEU A 225 3.07 -2.45 -8.58
C LEU A 225 3.71 -3.70 -7.99
N ASP A 226 3.89 -3.71 -6.68
CA ASP A 226 4.46 -4.84 -5.96
C ASP A 226 3.56 -5.25 -4.80
N LEU A 227 3.40 -6.56 -4.61
CA LEU A 227 2.82 -7.12 -3.39
C LEU A 227 3.92 -7.12 -2.31
N VAL A 228 3.71 -6.35 -1.25
CA VAL A 228 4.68 -6.12 -0.16
C VAL A 228 4.25 -6.73 1.18
N GLY A 229 3.02 -7.21 1.27
CA GLY A 229 2.47 -7.98 2.39
C GLY A 229 1.44 -9.01 1.91
N GLY A 230 0.68 -9.64 2.81
CA GLY A 230 -0.30 -10.66 2.42
C GLY A 230 -1.42 -10.13 1.50
N ARG A 231 -1.89 -8.91 1.77
CA ARG A 231 -2.90 -8.19 0.97
C ARG A 231 -2.54 -6.70 0.81
N ASP A 232 -1.25 -6.40 0.89
CA ASP A 232 -0.74 -5.03 0.85
C ASP A 232 0.09 -4.80 -0.41
N TYR A 233 -0.29 -3.80 -1.18
CA TYR A 233 0.27 -3.48 -2.48
C TYR A 233 0.88 -2.08 -2.46
N LEU A 234 2.11 -1.98 -2.93
CA LEU A 234 2.81 -0.72 -3.13
C LEU A 234 2.76 -0.35 -4.61
N LEU A 235 2.02 0.71 -4.93
CA LEU A 235 1.93 1.27 -6.28
C LEU A 235 2.83 2.50 -6.36
N LEU A 236 3.97 2.33 -7.01
CA LEU A 236 4.88 3.44 -7.28
C LEU A 236 4.40 4.19 -8.52
N VAL A 237 4.25 5.50 -8.40
CA VAL A 237 3.79 6.38 -9.49
C VAL A 237 4.78 7.54 -9.64
N ALA A 238 5.20 7.82 -10.87
CA ALA A 238 5.99 8.99 -11.20
C ALA A 238 5.34 9.75 -12.36
N PRO A 239 5.13 11.06 -12.23
CA PRO A 239 4.63 11.88 -13.32
C PRO A 239 5.67 12.03 -14.44
N PRO A 240 5.26 12.47 -15.64
CA PRO A 240 6.18 12.92 -16.66
C PRO A 240 7.17 13.95 -16.09
N GLN A 241 8.45 13.80 -16.42
CA GLN A 241 9.48 14.78 -16.13
C GLN A 241 9.68 15.59 -17.41
N GLY A 242 8.99 16.73 -17.52
CA GLY A 242 9.28 17.69 -18.59
C GLY A 242 10.69 18.26 -18.42
N ASP A 243 11.32 18.64 -19.53
CA ASP A 243 12.48 19.54 -19.53
C ASP A 243 12.04 20.98 -19.20
#